data_AF-A0A962AWP7-F1
#
_entry.id   AF-A0A962AWP7-F1
#
_cell.length_a   1.000
_cell.length_b   1.000
_cell.length_c   1.000
_cell.angle_alpha   90.00
_cell.angle_beta   90.00
_cell.angle_gamma   90.00
#
_symmetry.space_group_name_H-M   'P 1'
#
loop_
_entity.id
_entity.type
_entity.pdbx_description
1 polymer ?
#
loop_
_entity_poly.entity_id
_entity_poly.type
_entity_poly.pdbx_seq_one_letter_code
_entity_poly.pdbx_strand_id
1 'polypeptide(L)'
;MSASEAVPTSLDEAVASQAERALDRLAAARTAVEAVIFGQGAVVEEALATVLSGGHGLLVGVPGLAKTKLVETLAIVLGLDSQRIQFTPDLMPSDIL
;
A
#
# COMPACT_ATOMS: atom_id res chain seq x y z
N MET A 1 1.84 -27.06 14.47
CA MET A 1 1.55 -28.11 13.46
C MET A 1 2.09 -27.60 12.15
N SER A 2 3.26 -28.13 11.76
CA SER A 2 4.02 -27.68 10.60
C SER A 2 3.25 -28.04 9.33
N ALA A 3 2.81 -27.05 8.58
CA ALA A 3 2.36 -27.28 7.21
C ALA A 3 3.59 -27.76 6.43
N SER A 4 3.52 -29.01 5.96
CA SER A 4 4.49 -29.56 5.02
C SER A 4 4.36 -28.78 3.72
N GLU A 5 5.25 -27.81 3.52
CA GLU A 5 5.41 -27.12 2.24
C GLU A 5 5.87 -28.17 1.22
N ALA A 6 4.92 -28.66 0.42
CA ALA A 6 5.23 -29.53 -0.70
C ALA A 6 6.19 -28.77 -1.63
N VAL A 7 7.36 -29.34 -1.87
CA VAL A 7 8.33 -28.80 -2.83
C VAL A 7 7.64 -28.81 -4.19
N PRO A 8 7.44 -27.66 -4.86
CA PRO A 8 6.72 -27.62 -6.12
C PRO A 8 7.45 -28.48 -7.16
N THR A 9 6.70 -29.34 -7.83
CA THR A 9 7.22 -30.37 -8.74
C THR A 9 7.34 -29.85 -10.18
N SER A 10 6.75 -28.70 -10.46
CA SER A 10 6.77 -28.01 -11.75
C SER A 10 6.90 -26.49 -11.60
N LEU A 11 7.34 -25.81 -12.67
CA LEU A 11 7.43 -24.34 -12.71
C LEU A 11 6.06 -23.69 -12.50
N ASP A 12 5.01 -24.27 -13.10
CA ASP A 12 3.64 -23.75 -12.99
C ASP A 12 3.10 -23.84 -11.56
N GLU A 13 3.37 -24.96 -10.86
CA GLU A 13 3.03 -25.12 -9.44
C GLU A 13 3.77 -24.09 -8.56
N ALA A 14 5.04 -23.83 -8.85
CA ALA A 14 5.82 -22.85 -8.11
C ALA A 14 5.26 -21.43 -8.31
N VAL A 15 4.91 -21.06 -9.55
CA VAL A 15 4.33 -19.75 -9.86
C VAL A 15 2.96 -19.59 -9.20
N ALA A 16 2.10 -20.60 -9.26
CA ALA A 16 0.79 -20.60 -8.60
C ALA A 16 0.93 -20.40 -7.09
N SER A 17 1.82 -21.15 -6.42
CA SER A 17 2.03 -21.00 -4.97
C SER A 17 2.58 -19.63 -4.59
N GLN A 18 3.45 -19.02 -5.40
CA GLN A 18 3.92 -17.65 -5.15
C GLN A 18 2.81 -16.62 -5.34
N ALA A 19 1.98 -16.79 -6.36
CA ALA A 19 0.83 -15.91 -6.59
C ALA A 19 -0.17 -15.96 -5.42
N GLU A 20 -0.48 -17.15 -4.91
CA GLU A 20 -1.35 -17.32 -3.73
C GLU A 20 -0.78 -16.59 -2.50
N ARG A 21 0.51 -16.77 -2.20
CA ARG A 21 1.16 -16.07 -1.08
C ARG A 21 1.14 -14.56 -1.24
N ALA A 22 1.29 -14.07 -2.47
CA ALA A 22 1.22 -12.64 -2.76
C ALA A 22 -0.20 -12.12 -2.50
N LEU A 23 -1.22 -12.83 -2.98
CA LEU A 23 -2.63 -12.47 -2.74
C LEU A 23 -2.98 -12.44 -1.25
N ASP A 24 -2.53 -13.43 -0.48
CA ASP A 24 -2.74 -13.47 0.98
C ASP A 24 -2.12 -12.26 1.69
N ARG A 25 -0.88 -11.90 1.32
CA ARG A 25 -0.20 -10.72 1.88
C ARG A 25 -0.91 -9.42 1.50
N LEU A 26 -1.40 -9.32 0.27
CA LEU A 26 -2.16 -8.15 -0.18
C LEU A 26 -3.49 -8.02 0.56
N ALA A 27 -4.21 -9.12 0.76
CA ALA A 27 -5.44 -9.15 1.55
C ALA A 27 -5.19 -8.75 3.01
N ALA A 28 -4.10 -9.24 3.61
CA ALA A 28 -3.70 -8.87 4.96
C ALA A 28 -3.35 -7.37 5.06
N ALA A 29 -2.58 -6.84 4.10
CA ALA A 29 -2.23 -5.41 4.06
C ALA A 29 -3.48 -4.54 3.90
N ARG A 30 -4.39 -4.88 2.98
CA ARG A 30 -5.67 -4.18 2.79
C ARG A 30 -6.48 -4.14 4.08
N THR A 31 -6.61 -5.28 4.75
CA THR A 31 -7.34 -5.39 6.03
C THR A 31 -6.71 -4.51 7.12
N ALA A 32 -5.38 -4.50 7.22
CA ALA A 32 -4.67 -3.66 8.19
C ALA A 32 -4.88 -2.16 7.94
N VAL A 33 -4.93 -1.73 6.68
CA VAL A 33 -5.21 -0.32 6.33
C VAL A 33 -6.67 0.04 6.64
N GLU A 34 -7.62 -0.83 6.28
CA GLU A 34 -9.05 -0.60 6.53
C GLU A 34 -9.41 -0.57 8.03
N ALA A 35 -8.60 -1.21 8.89
CA ALA A 35 -8.75 -1.10 10.34
C ALA A 35 -8.52 0.34 10.87
N VAL A 36 -7.78 1.18 10.14
CA VAL A 36 -7.53 2.58 10.48
C VAL A 36 -8.36 3.53 9.61
N ILE A 37 -8.56 3.19 8.34
CA ILE A 37 -9.26 4.01 7.34
C ILE A 37 -10.67 3.46 7.13
N PHE A 38 -11.62 3.98 7.91
CA PHE A 38 -13.00 3.50 7.90
C PHE A 38 -13.82 4.05 6.72
N GLY A 39 -14.58 3.16 6.05
CA GLY A 39 -15.58 3.54 5.05
C GLY A 39 -15.03 4.05 3.71
N GLN A 40 -13.74 3.82 3.42
CA GLN A 40 -13.06 4.28 2.19
C GLN A 40 -12.38 3.12 1.43
N GLY A 41 -13.03 1.94 1.38
CA GLY A 41 -12.42 0.72 0.83
C GLY A 41 -11.90 0.86 -0.61
N ALA A 42 -12.63 1.59 -1.48
CA ALA A 42 -12.19 1.85 -2.85
C ALA A 42 -10.90 2.69 -2.90
N VAL A 43 -10.79 3.73 -2.08
CA VAL A 43 -9.60 4.58 -2.00
C VAL A 43 -8.40 3.80 -1.49
N VAL A 44 -8.60 2.90 -0.51
CA VAL A 44 -7.54 2.01 0.00
C VAL A 44 -7.04 1.08 -1.10
N GLU A 45 -7.94 0.50 -1.88
CA GLU A 45 -7.60 -0.40 -2.99
C GLU A 45 -6.83 0.32 -4.11
N GLU A 46 -7.31 1.49 -4.53
CA GLU A 46 -6.63 2.32 -5.54
C GLU A 46 -5.25 2.79 -5.06
N ALA A 47 -5.11 3.17 -3.78
CA ALA A 47 -3.84 3.58 -3.21
C ALA A 47 -2.83 2.42 -3.15
N LEU A 48 -3.27 1.23 -2.74
CA LEU A 48 -2.43 0.02 -2.76
C LEU A 48 -1.99 -0.32 -4.19
N ALA A 49 -2.92 -0.31 -5.15
CA ALA A 49 -2.61 -0.56 -6.56
C ALA A 49 -1.61 0.46 -7.11
N THR A 50 -1.76 1.74 -6.75
CA THR A 50 -0.85 2.82 -7.14
C THR A 50 0.56 2.57 -6.63
N VAL A 51 0.73 2.26 -5.34
CA VAL A 51 2.05 2.03 -4.74
C VAL A 51 2.70 0.77 -5.35
N LEU A 52 1.96 -0.32 -5.46
CA LEU A 52 2.49 -1.61 -5.95
C LEU A 52 2.86 -1.59 -7.44
N SER A 53 2.22 -0.72 -8.23
CA SER A 53 2.56 -0.51 -9.64
C SER A 53 3.67 0.53 -9.85
N GLY A 54 4.16 1.17 -8.79
CA GLY A 54 5.13 2.27 -8.88
C GLY A 54 4.53 3.56 -9.50
N GLY A 55 3.22 3.73 -9.40
CA GLY A 55 2.49 4.89 -9.90
C GLY A 55 2.49 6.07 -8.93
N HIS A 56 1.82 7.15 -9.35
CA HIS A 56 1.63 8.36 -8.54
C HIS A 56 0.13 8.61 -8.34
N GLY A 57 -0.27 8.87 -7.09
CA GLY A 57 -1.68 9.09 -6.72
C GLY A 57 -1.94 10.52 -6.28
N LEU A 58 -3.08 11.09 -6.68
CA LEU A 58 -3.56 12.40 -6.23
C LEU A 58 -4.82 12.22 -5.37
N LEU A 59 -4.72 12.56 -4.07
CA LEU A 59 -5.84 12.49 -3.14
C LEU A 59 -6.57 13.83 -3.07
N VAL A 60 -7.75 13.91 -3.68
CA VAL A 60 -8.60 15.12 -3.68
C VAL A 60 -9.79 14.95 -2.73
N GLY A 61 -10.15 16.01 -2.02
CA GLY A 61 -11.40 16.09 -1.26
C GLY A 61 -11.32 17.11 -0.14
N VAL A 62 -12.40 17.23 0.64
CA VAL A 62 -12.46 18.19 1.74
C VAL A 62 -11.45 17.89 2.85
N PRO A 63 -11.08 18.88 3.68
CA PRO A 63 -10.26 18.67 4.87
C PRO A 63 -10.90 17.65 5.83
N GLY A 64 -10.07 16.90 6.55
CA GLY A 64 -10.53 15.94 7.57
C GLY A 64 -10.86 14.53 7.08
N LEU A 65 -10.78 14.24 5.78
CA LEU A 65 -11.04 12.89 5.22
C LEU A 65 -9.83 11.95 5.28
N ALA A 66 -9.07 11.98 6.37
CA ALA A 66 -7.97 11.04 6.62
C ALA A 66 -6.90 10.91 5.50
N LYS A 67 -6.76 11.87 4.57
CA LYS A 67 -5.79 11.80 3.45
C LYS A 67 -4.35 11.58 3.93
N THR A 68 -3.91 12.39 4.89
CA THR A 68 -2.59 12.22 5.51
C THR A 68 -2.49 10.90 6.26
N LYS A 69 -3.56 10.52 6.98
CA LYS A 69 -3.58 9.28 7.76
C LYS A 69 -3.50 8.03 6.87
N LEU A 70 -4.11 8.07 5.69
CA LEU A 70 -4.03 6.99 4.69
C LEU A 70 -2.57 6.77 4.26
N VAL A 71 -1.86 7.85 3.88
CA VAL A 71 -0.45 7.76 3.47
C VAL A 71 0.44 7.23 4.60
N GLU A 72 0.27 7.74 5.82
CA GLU A 72 1.01 7.24 7.00
C GLU A 72 0.72 5.76 7.29
N THR A 73 -0.55 5.35 7.20
CA THR A 73 -0.96 3.98 7.46
C THR A 73 -0.39 3.03 6.41
N LEU A 74 -0.43 3.42 5.13
CA LEU A 74 0.18 2.65 4.05
C LEU A 74 1.68 2.49 4.27
N ALA A 75 2.39 3.56 4.64
CA ALA A 75 3.82 3.48 4.92
C ALA A 75 4.15 2.50 6.05
N ILE A 76 3.38 2.54 7.15
CA ILE A 76 3.55 1.60 8.29
C ILE A 76 3.26 0.16 7.87
N VAL A 77 2.12 -0.09 7.21
CA VAL A 77 1.68 -1.44 6.85
C VAL A 77 2.61 -2.08 5.82
N LEU A 78 3.13 -1.29 4.88
CA LEU A 78 4.01 -1.76 3.81
C LEU A 78 5.50 -1.70 4.19
N GLY A 79 5.84 -1.14 5.36
CA GLY A 79 7.23 -0.97 5.80
C GLY A 79 8.03 0.01 4.93
N LEU A 80 7.38 1.06 4.45
CA LEU A 80 7.96 2.10 3.60
C LEU A 80 8.34 3.33 4.41
N ASP A 81 9.35 4.06 3.94
CA ASP A 81 9.61 5.41 4.40
C ASP A 81 8.55 6.38 3.83
N SER A 82 8.09 7.31 4.65
CA SER A 82 7.20 8.38 4.22
C SER A 82 7.82 9.75 4.48
N GLN A 83 7.84 10.61 3.46
CA GLN A 83 8.21 12.00 3.60
C GLN A 83 7.04 12.90 3.20
N ARG A 84 6.87 14.01 3.91
CA ARG A 84 5.80 14.98 3.66
C ARG A 84 6.40 16.35 3.40
N ILE A 85 6.09 16.88 2.22
CA ILE A 85 6.45 18.24 1.82
C ILE A 85 5.17 19.06 1.74
N GLN A 86 5.13 20.19 2.45
CA GLN A 86 4.03 21.14 2.34
C GLN A 86 4.35 22.14 1.23
N PHE A 87 3.53 22.16 0.18
CA PHE A 87 3.63 23.19 -0.85
C PHE A 87 3.23 24.54 -0.25
N THR A 88 4.15 25.49 -0.30
CA THR A 88 3.98 26.91 0.05
C THR A 88 4.39 27.75 -1.17
N PRO A 89 3.93 29.01 -1.29
CA PRO A 89 4.31 29.87 -2.43
C PRO A 89 5.82 30.11 -2.52
N ASP A 90 6.54 29.97 -1.41
CA ASP A 90 7.99 30.19 -1.33
C ASP A 90 8.84 28.92 -1.53
N LEU A 91 8.21 27.75 -1.69
CA LEU A 91 8.93 26.49 -1.84
C LEU A 91 9.78 26.50 -3.12
N MET A 92 11.09 26.32 -2.99
CA MET A 92 12.02 26.30 -4.13
C MET A 92 12.31 24.85 -4.55
N PRO A 93 12.62 24.57 -5.84
CA PRO A 93 12.96 23.22 -6.29
C PRO A 93 14.12 22.57 -5.52
N SER A 94 15.03 23.37 -4.97
CA SER A 94 16.14 22.91 -4.13
C SER A 94 15.70 22.31 -2.80
N ASP A 95 14.50 22.62 -2.32
CA ASP A 95 13.97 22.17 -1.02
C ASP A 95 13.36 20.75 -1.09
N ILE A 96 13.32 20.15 -2.28
CA ILE A 96 12.64 18.86 -2.57
C ILE A 96 13.65 17.77 -2.99
N LEU A 97 14.96 18.05 -2.91
CA LEU A 97 16.04 17.13 -3.32
C LEU A 97 16.47 16.14 -2.23
#